data_AF-A0A162ZD38-F1
#
_entry.id   AF-A0A162ZD38-F1
#
_cell.length_a   1.000
_cell.length_b   1.000
_cell.length_c   1.000
_cell.angle_alpha   90.00
_cell.angle_beta   90.00
_cell.angle_gamma   90.00
#
_symmetry.space_group_name_H-M   'P 1'
#
loop_
_entity.id
_entity.type
_entity.pdbx_description
1 polymer ?
#
loop_
_entity_poly.entity_id
_entity_poly.type
_entity_poly.pdbx_seq_one_letter_code
_entity_poly.pdbx_strand_id
1 'polypeptide(L)'
;MLFTTVAALLFPVTILAVPAQKPAAGDDKCTPVSYILSDYTLTRSPSFAFVSFNIESAFTVDSPYDDAVESGANCEADGADLGNDNECNIAGERTDKLVFDVKGSTGDASYRITHNWKCNNATWASVNDIQLPPLDCNAIEDGKDGETVTCHSKPIIFTPQNIRKLSSKDSKKTAGKAKGVATMPTAKPSDCPSC
;
A
#
# COMPACT_ATOMS: atom_id res chain seq x y z
N MET A 1 57.89 -18.61 32.34
CA MET A 1 56.44 -18.78 32.49
C MET A 1 55.81 -17.40 32.41
N LEU A 2 55.28 -17.01 31.25
CA LEU A 2 54.57 -15.74 31.08
C LEU A 2 53.07 -15.99 31.32
N PHE A 3 52.49 -15.30 32.30
CA PHE A 3 51.05 -15.29 32.54
C PHE A 3 50.44 -14.12 31.77
N THR A 4 49.65 -14.42 30.75
CA THR A 4 48.85 -13.46 29.97
C THR A 4 47.48 -13.31 30.62
N THR A 5 47.25 -12.16 31.27
CA THR A 5 45.96 -11.81 31.90
C THR A 5 45.01 -11.27 30.83
N VAL A 6 43.94 -12.00 30.52
CA VAL A 6 42.89 -11.57 29.59
C VAL A 6 41.86 -10.75 30.38
N ALA A 7 41.81 -9.44 30.14
CA ALA A 7 40.79 -8.55 30.68
C ALA A 7 39.50 -8.67 29.86
N ALA A 8 38.46 -9.27 30.45
CA ALA A 8 37.13 -9.34 29.86
C ALA A 8 36.40 -8.00 30.01
N LEU A 9 36.24 -7.28 28.89
CA LEU A 9 35.41 -6.08 28.79
C LEU A 9 33.92 -6.49 28.75
N LEU A 10 33.21 -6.25 29.86
CA LEU A 10 31.76 -6.37 29.94
C LEU A 10 31.11 -5.12 29.32
N PHE A 11 30.54 -5.27 28.13
CA PHE A 11 29.73 -4.22 27.51
C PHE A 11 28.29 -4.28 28.06
N PRO A 12 27.71 -3.15 28.52
CA PRO A 12 26.32 -3.09 28.93
C PRO A 12 25.41 -3.23 27.72
N VAL A 13 24.61 -4.29 27.67
CA VAL A 13 23.54 -4.47 26.68
C VAL A 13 22.38 -3.58 27.08
N THR A 14 22.24 -2.43 26.43
CA THR A 14 21.03 -1.61 26.55
C THR A 14 19.92 -2.28 25.75
N ILE A 15 19.00 -2.90 26.46
CA ILE A 15 17.75 -3.44 25.89
C ILE A 15 16.88 -2.23 25.54
N LEU A 16 16.80 -1.89 24.25
CA LEU A 16 15.83 -0.93 23.74
C LEU A 16 14.45 -1.55 23.90
N ALA A 17 13.68 -1.07 24.88
CA ALA A 17 12.27 -1.41 25.00
C ALA A 17 11.55 -0.88 23.76
N VAL A 18 11.22 -1.77 22.83
CA VAL A 18 10.36 -1.48 21.69
C VAL A 18 9.02 -1.02 22.28
N PRO A 19 8.50 0.16 21.90
CA PRO A 19 7.17 0.57 22.34
C PRO A 19 6.19 -0.51 21.90
N ALA A 20 5.57 -1.18 22.87
CA ALA A 20 4.50 -2.12 22.62
C ALA A 20 3.40 -1.37 21.87
N GLN A 21 3.28 -1.63 20.57
CA GLN A 21 2.14 -1.18 19.78
C GLN A 21 0.90 -1.73 20.50
N LYS A 22 0.09 -0.82 21.04
CA LYS A 22 -1.14 -1.19 21.74
C LYS A 22 -1.97 -2.04 20.76
N PRO A 23 -2.24 -3.32 21.07
CA PRO A 23 -3.12 -4.12 20.23
C PRO A 23 -4.43 -3.35 20.08
N ALA A 24 -4.88 -3.19 18.84
CA ALA A 24 -6.10 -2.48 18.54
C ALA A 24 -7.23 -3.14 19.35
N ALA A 25 -8.06 -2.34 20.03
CA ALA A 25 -9.19 -2.82 20.83
C ALA A 25 -10.35 -3.31 19.94
N GLY A 26 -10.05 -4.22 19.00
CA GLY A 26 -11.01 -4.95 18.22
C GLY A 26 -11.42 -6.24 18.94
N ASP A 27 -12.54 -6.81 18.51
CA ASP A 27 -12.75 -8.25 18.71
C ASP A 27 -11.61 -8.94 17.95
N ASP A 28 -10.63 -9.52 18.65
CA ASP A 28 -9.36 -10.03 18.08
C ASP A 28 -9.57 -10.97 16.89
N LYS A 29 -10.77 -11.55 16.76
CA LYS A 29 -11.17 -12.33 15.60
C LYS A 29 -11.39 -11.45 14.37
N CYS A 30 -12.12 -10.34 14.50
CA CYS A 30 -12.51 -9.49 13.37
C CYS A 30 -11.41 -8.63 12.78
N THR A 31 -10.15 -8.81 13.19
CA THR A 31 -9.03 -7.99 12.73
C THR A 31 -8.02 -8.85 11.99
N PRO A 32 -7.52 -8.41 10.82
CA PRO A 32 -6.39 -9.09 10.21
C PRO A 32 -5.20 -9.09 11.19
N VAL A 33 -4.40 -10.13 11.14
CA VAL A 33 -3.18 -10.26 11.95
C VAL A 33 -1.97 -9.68 11.23
N SER A 34 -1.97 -9.72 9.91
CA SER A 34 -0.90 -9.18 9.07
C SER A 34 -1.40 -8.82 7.69
N TYR A 35 -0.67 -7.94 7.04
CA TYR A 35 -0.69 -7.76 5.59
C TYR A 35 0.66 -8.15 5.01
N ILE A 36 0.64 -8.67 3.80
CA ILE A 36 1.82 -8.92 2.98
C ILE A 36 1.71 -8.04 1.75
N LEU A 37 2.69 -7.17 1.52
CA LEU A 37 2.82 -6.39 0.28
C LEU A 37 3.96 -7.00 -0.54
N SER A 38 3.70 -7.37 -1.80
CA SER A 38 4.65 -8.03 -2.70
C SER A 38 4.68 -7.39 -4.08
N ASP A 39 5.66 -7.80 -4.88
CA ASP A 39 5.79 -7.44 -6.31
C ASP A 39 5.80 -5.94 -6.59
N TYR A 40 6.28 -5.16 -5.62
CA TYR A 40 6.30 -3.72 -5.71
C TYR A 40 7.20 -3.26 -6.86
N THR A 41 6.63 -2.44 -7.73
CA THR A 41 7.31 -1.78 -8.84
C THR A 41 6.90 -0.31 -8.89
N LEU A 42 7.89 0.55 -9.03
CA LEU A 42 7.72 1.99 -9.22
C LEU A 42 8.54 2.43 -10.42
N THR A 43 7.88 2.88 -11.48
CA THR A 43 8.53 3.47 -12.66
C THR A 43 8.27 4.96 -12.67
N ARG A 44 9.30 5.77 -12.90
CA ARG A 44 9.20 7.23 -12.94
C ARG A 44 10.05 7.83 -14.04
N SER A 45 9.53 8.87 -14.66
CA SER A 45 10.20 9.78 -15.58
C SER A 45 9.74 11.22 -15.25
N PRO A 46 10.37 12.25 -15.80
CA PRO A 46 9.94 13.65 -15.66
C PRO A 46 8.45 13.92 -15.93
N SER A 47 7.81 13.16 -16.83
CA SER A 47 6.42 13.40 -17.27
C SER A 47 5.43 12.35 -16.79
N PHE A 48 5.89 11.25 -16.18
CA PHE A 48 5.05 10.09 -15.87
C PHE A 48 5.57 9.29 -14.68
N ALA A 49 4.65 8.79 -13.85
CA ALA A 49 4.89 7.81 -12.82
C ALA A 49 3.90 6.64 -12.96
N PHE A 50 4.35 5.45 -12.58
CA PHE A 50 3.54 4.25 -12.45
C PHE A 50 3.95 3.49 -11.20
N VAL A 51 2.97 3.09 -10.40
CA VAL A 51 3.17 2.21 -9.24
C VAL A 51 2.28 0.97 -9.41
N SER A 52 2.83 -0.20 -9.07
CA SER A 52 2.10 -1.46 -8.98
C SER A 52 2.61 -2.26 -7.78
N PHE A 53 1.70 -2.85 -7.02
CA PHE A 53 2.03 -3.83 -5.98
C PHE A 53 0.84 -4.75 -5.71
N ASN A 54 1.13 -5.91 -5.16
CA ASN A 54 0.12 -6.82 -4.65
C ASN A 54 0.02 -6.69 -3.13
N ILE A 55 -1.18 -6.87 -2.58
CA ILE A 55 -1.39 -6.94 -1.14
C ILE A 55 -2.37 -8.04 -0.78
N GLU A 56 -2.02 -8.79 0.27
CA GLU A 56 -2.82 -9.86 0.84
C GLU A 56 -3.03 -9.60 2.33
N SER A 57 -4.23 -9.88 2.83
CA SER A 57 -4.56 -9.85 4.25
C SER A 57 -4.56 -11.25 4.84
N ALA A 58 -4.12 -11.40 6.08
CA ALA A 58 -4.21 -12.67 6.80
C ALA A 58 -5.03 -12.49 8.08
N PHE A 59 -5.91 -13.44 8.37
CA PHE A 59 -6.72 -13.51 9.58
C PHE A 59 -6.41 -14.79 10.36
N THR A 60 -6.97 -14.90 11.58
CA THR A 60 -6.94 -16.15 12.34
C THR A 60 -7.97 -17.14 11.81
N VAL A 61 -7.65 -18.45 11.88
CA VAL A 61 -8.37 -19.56 11.25
C VAL A 61 -9.85 -19.70 11.67
N ASP A 62 -10.27 -19.05 12.75
CA ASP A 62 -11.62 -19.13 13.32
C ASP A 62 -12.37 -17.79 13.32
N SER A 63 -11.98 -16.87 12.45
CA SER A 63 -12.60 -15.56 12.38
C SER A 63 -13.82 -15.54 11.43
N PRO A 64 -14.97 -14.96 11.84
CA PRO A 64 -16.16 -14.80 10.99
C PRO A 64 -16.06 -13.55 10.10
N TYR A 65 -14.98 -13.43 9.33
CA TYR A 65 -14.75 -12.33 8.39
C TYR A 65 -15.26 -12.66 6.98
N ASP A 66 -15.56 -11.61 6.23
CA ASP A 66 -15.79 -11.58 4.79
C ASP A 66 -14.88 -10.49 4.25
N ASP A 67 -13.70 -10.92 3.81
CA ASP A 67 -12.66 -10.07 3.25
C ASP A 67 -12.26 -10.58 1.87
N ALA A 68 -12.29 -9.68 0.89
CA ALA A 68 -11.91 -9.99 -0.47
C ALA A 68 -10.39 -9.84 -0.72
N VAL A 69 -9.66 -9.18 0.20
CA VAL A 69 -8.20 -8.99 0.09
C VAL A 69 -7.42 -10.21 0.56
N GLU A 70 -8.06 -11.18 1.23
CA GLU A 70 -7.39 -12.41 1.69
C GLU A 70 -6.84 -13.24 0.53
N SER A 71 -7.51 -13.22 -0.63
CA SER A 71 -7.03 -13.92 -1.84
C SER A 71 -6.04 -13.09 -2.66
N GLY A 72 -5.61 -11.94 -2.14
CA GLY A 72 -4.76 -10.98 -2.83
C GLY A 72 -5.55 -9.93 -3.62
N ALA A 73 -4.97 -8.74 -3.70
CA ALA A 73 -5.41 -7.62 -4.50
C ALA A 73 -4.23 -7.00 -5.24
N ASN A 74 -4.48 -6.46 -6.43
CA ASN A 74 -3.48 -5.74 -7.21
C ASN A 74 -3.79 -4.23 -7.18
N CYS A 75 -2.84 -3.42 -6.74
CA CYS A 75 -2.98 -1.98 -6.58
C CYS A 75 -2.09 -1.26 -7.59
N GLU A 76 -2.71 -0.49 -8.49
CA GLU A 76 -2.01 0.20 -9.57
C GLU A 76 -2.49 1.64 -9.71
N ALA A 77 -1.55 2.54 -9.99
CA ALA A 77 -1.84 3.91 -10.41
C ALA A 77 -0.78 4.40 -11.38
N ASP A 78 -1.19 5.22 -12.34
CA ASP A 78 -0.33 5.82 -13.34
C ASP A 78 -0.73 7.27 -13.65
N GLY A 79 0.24 8.06 -14.11
CA GLY A 79 0.02 9.44 -14.52
C GLY A 79 1.17 10.38 -14.14
N ALA A 80 1.06 11.66 -14.51
CA ALA A 80 2.03 12.68 -14.10
C ALA A 80 1.99 12.96 -12.57
N ASP A 81 0.82 12.75 -11.97
CA ASP A 81 0.58 12.75 -10.53
C ASP A 81 -0.29 11.53 -10.21
N LEU A 82 0.16 10.69 -9.26
CA LEU A 82 -0.56 9.48 -8.86
C LEU A 82 -1.77 9.78 -7.96
N GLY A 83 -1.88 11.00 -7.43
CA GLY A 83 -3.04 11.42 -6.65
C GLY A 83 -3.30 10.59 -5.39
N ASN A 84 -4.56 10.58 -4.95
CA ASN A 84 -5.06 9.88 -3.77
C ASN A 84 -6.32 9.08 -4.15
N ASP A 85 -6.77 8.22 -3.23
CA ASP A 85 -7.93 7.35 -3.36
C ASP A 85 -7.80 6.37 -4.56
N ASN A 86 -6.60 5.85 -4.81
CA ASN A 86 -6.39 4.89 -5.89
C ASN A 86 -6.99 3.53 -5.52
N GLU A 87 -8.04 3.13 -6.24
CA GLU A 87 -8.76 1.87 -6.04
C GLU A 87 -7.95 0.68 -6.53
N CYS A 88 -7.78 -0.31 -5.66
CA CYS A 88 -7.15 -1.57 -6.03
C CYS A 88 -8.13 -2.48 -6.75
N ASN A 89 -7.58 -3.31 -7.63
CA ASN A 89 -8.29 -4.39 -8.29
C ASN A 89 -8.35 -5.62 -7.36
N ILE A 90 -9.57 -6.02 -7.02
CA ILE A 90 -9.86 -7.24 -6.26
C ILE A 90 -10.70 -8.15 -7.14
N ALA A 91 -10.19 -9.35 -7.43
CA ALA A 91 -10.88 -10.34 -8.27
C ALA A 91 -11.36 -9.81 -9.64
N GLY A 92 -10.64 -8.85 -10.23
CA GLY A 92 -10.96 -8.26 -11.54
C GLY A 92 -11.75 -6.94 -11.47
N GLU A 93 -12.15 -6.48 -10.28
CA GLU A 93 -12.95 -5.26 -10.09
C GLU A 93 -12.18 -4.20 -9.30
N ARG A 94 -12.13 -2.96 -9.80
CA ARG A 94 -11.63 -1.80 -9.01
C ARG A 94 -12.69 -1.37 -8.00
N THR A 95 -12.31 -1.29 -6.73
CA THR A 95 -13.26 -1.08 -5.62
C THR A 95 -12.68 -0.25 -4.49
N ASP A 96 -13.54 0.47 -3.78
CA ASP A 96 -13.24 1.25 -2.57
C ASP A 96 -13.00 0.40 -1.29
N LYS A 97 -13.09 -0.93 -1.41
CA LYS A 97 -12.76 -1.86 -0.32
C LYS A 97 -11.28 -1.79 0.05
N LEU A 98 -10.42 -1.50 -0.92
CA LEU A 98 -9.00 -1.33 -0.72
C LEU A 98 -8.51 -0.20 -1.60
N VAL A 99 -8.02 0.85 -0.96
CA VAL A 99 -7.48 2.04 -1.64
C VAL A 99 -6.11 2.38 -1.09
N PHE A 100 -5.29 3.01 -1.92
CA PHE A 100 -4.02 3.57 -1.49
C PHE A 100 -3.85 5.04 -1.89
N ASP A 101 -3.19 5.79 -1.01
CA ASP A 101 -2.76 7.16 -1.25
C ASP A 101 -1.24 7.22 -1.28
N VAL A 102 -0.69 8.02 -2.19
CA VAL A 102 0.75 8.32 -2.18
C VAL A 102 1.02 9.41 -1.15
N LYS A 103 1.96 9.17 -0.24
CA LYS A 103 2.39 10.15 0.75
C LYS A 103 3.74 10.73 0.35
N GLY A 104 3.88 12.04 0.46
CA GLY A 104 5.14 12.73 0.16
C GLY A 104 5.42 12.77 -1.34
N SER A 105 6.70 12.78 -1.71
CA SER A 105 7.07 12.67 -3.11
C SER A 105 6.95 11.21 -3.55
N THR A 106 6.63 10.96 -4.81
CA THR A 106 6.63 9.59 -5.36
C THR A 106 8.00 8.89 -5.20
N GLY A 107 9.06 9.68 -5.00
CA GLY A 107 10.39 9.29 -4.54
C GLY A 107 10.43 8.39 -3.33
N ASP A 108 9.59 8.70 -2.36
CA ASP A 108 9.75 8.22 -1.00
C ASP A 108 9.14 6.85 -0.81
N ALA A 109 8.31 6.34 -1.73
CA ALA A 109 7.60 5.06 -1.56
C ALA A 109 6.88 4.94 -0.19
N SER A 110 6.27 6.06 0.21
CA SER A 110 5.43 6.18 1.39
C SER A 110 3.97 6.13 0.97
N TYR A 111 3.17 5.30 1.61
CA TYR A 111 1.78 5.08 1.23
C TYR A 111 0.86 5.10 2.45
N ARG A 112 -0.39 5.50 2.23
CA ARG A 112 -1.49 5.19 3.15
C ARG A 112 -2.36 4.14 2.52
N ILE A 113 -2.51 3.00 3.17
CA ILE A 113 -3.39 1.92 2.71
C ILE A 113 -4.64 1.92 3.60
N THR A 114 -5.80 2.10 2.97
CA THR A 114 -7.10 1.98 3.64
C THR A 114 -7.78 0.71 3.17
N HIS A 115 -8.11 -0.17 4.11
CA HIS A 115 -8.74 -1.45 3.84
C HIS A 115 -10.03 -1.58 4.64
N ASN A 116 -11.14 -1.93 3.98
CA ASN A 116 -12.47 -2.13 4.53
C ASN A 116 -12.94 -3.57 4.30
N TRP A 117 -13.37 -4.25 5.36
CA TRP A 117 -13.90 -5.61 5.31
C TRP A 117 -15.16 -5.75 6.17
N LYS A 118 -15.83 -6.90 6.08
CA LYS A 118 -16.96 -7.24 6.95
C LYS A 118 -16.56 -8.29 7.98
N CYS A 119 -17.11 -8.18 9.18
CA CYS A 119 -17.02 -9.21 10.21
C CYS A 119 -18.20 -9.09 11.16
N ASN A 120 -18.86 -10.21 11.50
CA ASN A 120 -20.04 -10.24 12.39
C ASN A 120 -21.12 -9.21 12.01
N ASN A 121 -21.47 -9.13 10.72
CA ASN A 121 -22.43 -8.16 10.15
C ASN A 121 -22.08 -6.68 10.36
N ALA A 122 -20.84 -6.37 10.75
CA ALA A 122 -20.34 -5.02 10.86
C ALA A 122 -19.26 -4.77 9.80
N THR A 123 -19.16 -3.54 9.34
CA THR A 123 -18.03 -3.10 8.51
C THR A 123 -16.90 -2.62 9.42
N TRP A 124 -15.69 -3.04 9.10
CA TRP A 124 -14.46 -2.65 9.76
C TRP A 124 -13.54 -1.97 8.77
N ALA A 125 -12.63 -1.16 9.29
CA ALA A 125 -11.63 -0.46 8.50
C ALA A 125 -10.29 -0.44 9.23
N SER A 126 -9.22 -0.50 8.47
CA SER A 126 -7.85 -0.20 8.93
C SER A 126 -7.25 0.88 8.05
N VAL A 127 -6.36 1.68 8.63
CA VAL A 127 -5.61 2.72 7.92
C VAL A 127 -4.15 2.59 8.33
N ASN A 128 -3.32 2.24 7.36
CA ASN A 128 -1.93 1.88 7.57
C ASN A 128 -1.05 2.86 6.81
N ASP A 129 -0.32 3.70 7.55
CA ASP A 129 0.73 4.52 6.95
C ASP A 129 2.00 3.65 6.90
N ILE A 130 2.40 3.26 5.69
CA ILE A 130 3.57 2.41 5.47
C ILE A 130 4.65 3.17 4.72
N GLN A 131 5.88 2.79 5.01
CA GLN A 131 7.08 3.30 4.36
C GLN A 131 7.84 2.08 3.85
N LEU A 132 7.99 1.95 2.54
CA LEU A 132 8.75 0.83 2.00
C LEU A 132 10.23 0.95 2.39
N PRO A 133 10.92 -0.19 2.57
CA PRO A 133 12.36 -0.20 2.76
C PRO A 133 13.06 0.38 1.52
N PRO A 134 14.37 0.69 1.61
CA PRO A 134 15.13 1.20 0.47
C PRO A 134 14.90 0.35 -0.78
N LEU A 135 14.56 1.04 -1.87
CA LEU A 135 14.25 0.41 -3.15
C LEU A 135 15.53 0.06 -3.92
N ASP A 136 15.44 -0.99 -4.73
CA ASP A 136 16.47 -1.33 -5.72
C ASP A 136 16.09 -0.69 -7.06
N CYS A 137 16.84 0.31 -7.49
CA CYS A 137 16.49 1.18 -8.62
C CYS A 137 17.51 1.10 -9.75
N ASN A 138 17.01 1.01 -10.98
CA ASN A 138 17.79 1.08 -12.20
C ASN A 138 17.29 2.25 -13.05
N ALA A 139 18.23 3.08 -13.53
CA ALA A 139 17.94 4.21 -14.39
C ALA A 139 18.35 3.93 -15.84
N ILE A 140 17.50 4.31 -16.77
CA ILE A 140 17.71 4.16 -18.22
C ILE A 140 17.40 5.51 -18.87
N GLU A 141 18.32 6.02 -19.69
CA GLU A 141 18.05 7.20 -20.51
C GLU A 141 17.31 6.79 -21.79
N ASP A 142 16.06 7.21 -21.92
CA ASP A 142 15.21 6.84 -23.07
C ASP A 142 15.26 7.87 -24.21
N GLY A 143 16.04 8.95 -24.05
CA GLY A 143 16.27 10.00 -25.06
C GLY A 143 15.05 10.84 -25.47
N LYS A 144 13.84 10.47 -25.03
CA LYS A 144 12.57 11.15 -25.34
C LYS A 144 11.97 11.90 -24.16
N ASP A 145 11.95 11.26 -22.99
CA ASP A 145 11.38 11.82 -21.75
C ASP A 145 12.44 12.00 -20.66
N GLY A 146 13.73 11.94 -21.01
CA GLY A 146 14.83 12.01 -20.04
C GLY A 146 15.14 10.64 -19.42
N GLU A 147 15.57 10.67 -18.15
CA GLU A 147 15.91 9.47 -17.38
C GLU A 147 14.64 8.81 -16.83
N THR A 148 14.43 7.55 -17.22
CA THR A 148 13.40 6.68 -16.65
C THR A 148 14.03 5.82 -15.56
N VAL A 149 13.51 5.93 -14.34
CA VAL A 149 13.95 5.16 -13.17
C VAL A 149 12.90 4.11 -12.85
N THR A 150 13.31 2.84 -12.85
CA THR A 150 12.47 1.71 -12.39
C THR A 150 13.03 1.17 -11.09
N CYS A 151 12.18 1.11 -10.07
CA CYS A 151 12.52 0.67 -8.73
C CYS A 151 11.67 -0.52 -8.31
N HIS A 152 12.27 -1.44 -7.56
CA HIS A 152 11.59 -2.59 -6.97
C HIS A 152 11.81 -2.65 -5.45
N SER A 153 10.89 -3.32 -4.76
CA SER A 153 11.05 -3.62 -3.33
C SER A 153 10.86 -5.10 -3.06
N LYS A 154 11.51 -5.60 -2.02
CA LYS A 154 11.25 -6.95 -1.52
C LYS A 154 9.89 -6.99 -0.81
N PRO A 155 9.24 -8.15 -0.73
CA PRO A 155 8.02 -8.28 0.03
C PRO A 155 8.19 -7.81 1.48
N ILE A 156 7.19 -7.12 1.99
CA ILE A 156 7.14 -6.68 3.39
C ILE A 156 5.90 -7.22 4.08
N ILE A 157 6.03 -7.47 5.37
CA ILE A 157 4.95 -7.90 6.24
C ILE A 157 4.76 -6.82 7.30
N PHE A 158 3.52 -6.39 7.51
CA PHE A 158 3.22 -5.41 8.55
C PHE A 158 1.91 -5.74 9.27
N THR A 159 1.84 -5.33 10.53
CA THR A 159 0.65 -5.50 11.36
C THR A 159 -0.36 -4.39 11.08
N PRO A 160 -1.67 -4.70 11.00
CA PRO A 160 -2.68 -3.67 10.79
C PRO A 160 -2.71 -2.62 11.91
N GLN A 161 -2.97 -1.37 11.53
CA GLN A 161 -3.02 -0.21 12.40
C GLN A 161 -4.35 0.54 12.24
N ASN A 162 -4.68 1.38 13.23
CA ASN A 162 -5.87 2.23 13.24
C ASN A 162 -7.18 1.48 12.92
N ILE A 163 -7.26 0.24 13.40
CA ILE A 163 -8.41 -0.63 13.17
C ILE A 163 -9.60 -0.09 13.94
N ARG A 164 -10.74 0.03 13.25
CA ARG A 164 -11.99 0.51 13.85
C ARG A 164 -13.18 -0.16 13.18
N LYS A 165 -14.21 -0.40 13.97
CA LYS A 165 -15.55 -0.71 13.47
C LYS A 165 -16.19 0.57 12.95
N LEU A 166 -16.68 0.56 11.72
CA LEU A 166 -17.39 1.69 11.12
C LEU A 166 -18.82 1.72 11.65
N SER A 167 -19.31 2.91 11.99
CA SER A 167 -20.71 3.09 12.33
C SER A 167 -21.57 3.08 11.07
N SER A 168 -22.87 2.81 11.20
CA SER A 168 -23.83 2.87 10.08
C SER A 168 -23.89 4.25 9.40
N LYS A 169 -23.40 5.31 10.05
CA LYS A 169 -23.29 6.65 9.47
C LYS A 169 -22.03 6.80 8.60
N ASP A 170 -20.94 6.13 8.94
CA ASP A 170 -19.68 6.18 8.19
C ASP A 170 -19.80 5.42 6.86
N SER A 171 -20.55 4.31 6.85
CA SER A 171 -20.80 3.50 5.65
C SER A 171 -21.50 4.27 4.52
N LYS A 172 -22.22 5.35 4.81
CA LYS A 172 -22.90 6.17 3.79
C LYS A 172 -21.97 7.16 3.09
N LYS A 173 -20.83 7.52 3.69
CA LYS A 173 -19.91 8.51 3.12
C LYS A 173 -19.05 7.91 2.00
N THR A 174 -18.68 6.63 2.11
CA THR A 174 -17.92 5.91 1.08
C THR A 174 -18.76 5.70 -0.19
N ALA A 175 -20.04 5.35 -0.05
CA ALA A 175 -20.98 5.19 -1.18
C ALA A 175 -21.32 6.49 -1.95
N GLY A 176 -20.98 7.67 -1.41
CA GLY A 176 -21.34 8.97 -1.98
C GLY A 176 -20.36 9.56 -2.98
N LYS A 177 -19.16 8.97 -3.15
CA LYS A 177 -18.09 9.54 -4.00
C LYS A 177 -18.06 8.96 -5.43
N ALA A 178 -18.95 8.02 -5.76
CA ALA A 178 -19.09 7.47 -7.11
C ALA A 178 -19.99 8.34 -8.00
N LYS A 179 -19.50 9.50 -8.46
CA LYS A 179 -20.00 10.20 -9.66
C LYS A 179 -19.08 11.35 -10.10
N GLY A 180 -17.83 11.02 -10.39
CA GLY A 180 -16.96 11.83 -11.24
C GLY A 180 -16.90 11.20 -12.62
N VAL A 181 -17.68 11.74 -13.56
CA VAL A 181 -17.70 11.30 -14.96
C VAL A 181 -16.29 11.46 -15.55
N ALA A 182 -15.62 10.35 -15.83
CA ALA A 182 -14.43 10.32 -16.68
C ALA A 182 -14.87 10.78 -18.07
N THR A 183 -14.55 12.03 -18.40
CA THR A 183 -14.77 12.56 -19.74
C THR A 183 -13.66 11.97 -20.62
N MET A 184 -13.99 10.97 -21.42
CA MET A 184 -13.09 10.46 -22.46
C MET A 184 -12.67 11.61 -23.37
N PRO A 185 -11.37 11.83 -23.64
CA PRO A 185 -10.96 12.71 -24.71
C PRO A 185 -11.30 12.04 -26.04
N THR A 186 -12.34 12.54 -26.70
CA THR A 186 -12.61 12.26 -28.12
C THR A 186 -11.40 12.70 -28.94
N ALA A 187 -10.64 11.73 -29.45
CA ALA A 187 -9.64 11.95 -30.48
C ALA A 187 -10.34 12.51 -31.73
N LYS A 188 -9.91 13.71 -32.13
CA LYS A 188 -10.35 14.39 -33.35
C LYS A 188 -9.64 13.70 -34.53
N PRO A 189 -10.35 13.21 -35.56
CA PRO A 189 -9.70 12.67 -36.74
C PRO A 189 -8.95 13.80 -37.46
N SER A 190 -7.66 13.58 -37.68
CA SER A 190 -6.82 14.43 -38.51
C SER A 190 -7.23 14.26 -39.97
N ASP A 191 -7.76 15.33 -40.55
CA ASP A 191 -7.98 15.45 -41.99
C ASP A 191 -6.67 15.24 -42.75
N CYS A 192 -6.63 14.19 -43.57
CA CYS A 192 -5.67 14.06 -44.67
C CYS A 192 -6.19 14.86 -45.87
N PRO A 193 -5.47 15.87 -46.37
CA PRO A 193 -5.66 16.31 -47.73
C PRO A 193 -4.68 15.56 -48.64
N SER A 194 -5.21 14.70 -49.50
CA SER A 194 -4.55 14.29 -50.75
C SER A 194 -5.39 14.82 -51.90
N CYS A 195 -4.94 15.92 -52.50
CA CYS A 195 -5.17 16.41 -53.88
C CYS A 195 -4.46 17.77 -54.02
#